data_AF-A0A1I3ZW20-F1
#
_entry.id   AF-A0A1I3ZW20-F1
#
_cell.length_a   1.000
_cell.length_b   1.000
_cell.length_c   1.000
_cell.angle_alpha   90.00
_cell.angle_beta   90.00
_cell.angle_gamma   90.00
#
_symmetry.space_group_name_H-M   'P 1'
#
loop_
_entity.id
_entity.type
_entity.pdbx_description
1 polymer ?
#
loop_
_entity_poly.entity_id
_entity_poly.type
_entity_poly.pdbx_seq_one_letter_code
_entity_poly.pdbx_strand_id
1 'polypeptide(L)'
;MKRESQAAYADPADYARLSEEALVVHQRSPVSANDSLLVFVHGLGGSRYGPGATWGRFPAFLYDDLPEVDVGMYQYRTAAGRWAWTRSIALEDEARVLADLIRDQLKAYKRIVLIGHSMGGLLCKATIHRLLETGEHDALKRIAGLLLMATPQLGALRVPAWLGAFSFDARALRPHGELVRKINLSFENHIALDERVSTLRRTTIPTWAVEAVYDRWVDSLSAGIGLTSSRIKVVRGSHTSIVKPDDRDSDVYAWVRERIGIALDRFKYDVFVAAAMAGHSGDAEYADNRATVLAMIEVLKQRCGYASVFYAGATMPTMEDFDPEELALRKDMAALRESRYFILFYPKRIVSSVLYEAGWALILGKPAIYIVGDDQDLPFLMQEASQAFVERRVRIFECPDRASVLERLTAYGPELFDASAA
;
A
#
# COMPACT_ATOMS: atom_id res chain seq x y z
N MET A 1 -9.94 -12.79 -14.83
CA MET A 1 -8.57 -12.23 -14.89
C MET A 1 -7.72 -13.20 -15.69
N LYS A 2 -6.89 -12.68 -16.59
CA LYS A 2 -5.92 -13.47 -17.37
C LYS A 2 -4.50 -13.17 -16.93
N ARG A 3 -3.62 -14.18 -16.97
CA ARG A 3 -2.16 -14.03 -16.80
C ARG A 3 -1.48 -14.36 -18.12
N GLU A 4 -0.54 -13.52 -18.55
CA GLU A 4 0.29 -13.69 -19.74
C GLU A 4 1.75 -13.69 -19.30
N SER A 5 2.51 -14.74 -19.63
CA SER A 5 3.93 -14.86 -19.29
C SER A 5 4.78 -14.55 -20.52
N GLN A 6 5.72 -13.63 -20.39
CA GLN A 6 6.53 -13.13 -21.51
C GLN A 6 7.95 -12.75 -21.05
N ALA A 7 8.94 -12.89 -21.94
CA ALA A 7 10.33 -12.54 -21.60
C ALA A 7 10.57 -11.02 -21.61
N ALA A 8 9.89 -10.31 -22.52
CA ALA A 8 9.87 -8.86 -22.63
C ALA A 8 8.43 -8.37 -22.75
N TYR A 9 8.16 -7.12 -22.39
CA TYR A 9 6.80 -6.61 -22.47
C TYR A 9 6.33 -6.53 -23.93
N ALA A 10 5.24 -7.22 -24.24
CA ALA A 10 4.56 -7.11 -25.53
C ALA A 10 3.05 -7.04 -25.33
N ASP A 11 2.44 -6.14 -26.11
CA ASP A 11 1.00 -6.10 -26.29
C ASP A 11 0.52 -7.42 -26.92
N PRO A 12 -0.59 -8.02 -26.44
CA PRO A 12 -1.12 -9.25 -27.01
C PRO A 12 -1.47 -9.08 -28.50
N ALA A 13 -0.99 -9.98 -29.38
CA ALA A 13 -1.23 -9.84 -30.83
C ALA A 13 -2.73 -9.83 -31.23
N ASP A 14 -3.57 -10.53 -30.47
CA ASP A 14 -5.02 -10.51 -30.58
C ASP A 14 -5.64 -9.93 -29.30
N TYR A 15 -6.04 -8.66 -29.35
CA TYR A 15 -6.70 -7.99 -28.22
C TYR A 15 -8.14 -8.48 -28.01
N ALA A 16 -8.81 -8.98 -29.06
CA ALA A 16 -10.22 -9.34 -29.01
C ALA A 16 -10.45 -10.54 -28.07
N ARG A 17 -9.51 -11.49 -28.04
CA ARG A 17 -9.56 -12.63 -27.09
C ARG A 17 -9.57 -12.21 -25.62
N LEU A 18 -9.14 -10.99 -25.32
CA LEU A 18 -9.04 -10.46 -23.96
C LEU A 18 -10.18 -9.48 -23.64
N SER A 19 -11.11 -9.19 -24.56
CA SER A 19 -12.10 -8.11 -24.38
C SER A 19 -12.98 -8.27 -23.13
N GLU A 20 -13.23 -9.51 -22.71
CA GLU A 20 -14.07 -9.84 -21.55
C GLU A 20 -13.26 -9.95 -20.24
N GLU A 21 -11.93 -9.90 -20.32
CA GLU A 21 -11.07 -9.96 -19.14
C GLU A 21 -10.86 -8.56 -18.57
N ALA A 22 -11.46 -8.27 -17.41
CA ALA A 22 -11.30 -6.97 -16.74
C ALA A 22 -9.83 -6.64 -16.43
N LEU A 23 -9.02 -7.65 -16.07
CA LEU A 23 -7.60 -7.48 -15.78
C LEU A 23 -6.76 -8.55 -16.50
N VAL A 24 -5.71 -8.09 -17.17
CA VAL A 24 -4.66 -8.93 -17.76
C VAL A 24 -3.36 -8.61 -17.04
N VAL A 25 -2.72 -9.62 -16.46
CA VAL A 25 -1.46 -9.47 -15.74
C VAL A 25 -0.33 -10.04 -16.58
N HIS A 26 0.63 -9.18 -16.93
CA HIS A 26 1.87 -9.56 -17.57
C HIS A 26 2.91 -9.93 -16.52
N GLN A 27 3.31 -11.20 -16.55
CA GLN A 27 4.32 -11.78 -15.69
C GLN A 27 5.55 -12.12 -16.52
N ARG A 28 6.68 -12.34 -15.86
CA ARG A 28 7.91 -12.76 -16.55
C ARG A 28 7.83 -14.21 -17.02
N SER A 29 8.70 -14.57 -17.95
CA SER A 29 8.95 -15.95 -18.39
C SER A 29 10.42 -16.29 -18.14
N PRO A 30 10.75 -17.32 -17.33
CA PRO A 30 9.81 -18.17 -16.56
C PRO A 30 9.01 -17.35 -15.55
N VAL A 31 7.83 -17.87 -15.15
CA VAL A 31 6.91 -17.18 -14.21
C VAL A 31 7.69 -16.75 -12.96
N SER A 32 7.79 -15.44 -12.76
CA SER A 32 8.48 -14.85 -11.61
C SER A 32 7.66 -15.08 -10.34
N ALA A 33 8.35 -15.19 -9.21
CA ALA A 33 7.75 -15.18 -7.88
C ALA A 33 7.51 -13.73 -7.38
N ASN A 34 7.23 -12.81 -8.31
CA ASN A 34 7.04 -11.39 -8.00
C ASN A 34 5.80 -11.25 -7.12
N ASP A 35 5.95 -10.54 -6.00
CA ASP A 35 4.86 -10.26 -5.05
C ASP A 35 4.33 -8.82 -5.18
N SER A 36 4.82 -8.09 -6.19
CA SER A 36 4.51 -6.69 -6.46
C SER A 36 3.84 -6.52 -7.81
N LEU A 37 2.79 -5.68 -7.87
CA LEU A 37 1.98 -5.46 -9.07
C LEU A 37 1.72 -3.98 -9.31
N LEU A 38 1.94 -3.51 -10.53
CA LEU A 38 1.50 -2.21 -11.00
C LEU A 38 0.18 -2.36 -11.76
N VAL A 39 -0.90 -1.70 -11.35
CA VAL A 39 -2.20 -1.78 -12.03
C VAL A 39 -2.51 -0.48 -12.75
N PHE A 40 -2.48 -0.52 -14.08
CA PHE A 40 -2.81 0.61 -14.95
C PHE A 40 -4.31 0.65 -15.24
N VAL A 41 -4.94 1.79 -14.93
CA VAL A 41 -6.39 2.02 -15.08
C VAL A 41 -6.63 3.23 -15.98
N HIS A 42 -7.03 2.98 -17.23
CA HIS A 42 -7.20 4.03 -18.24
C HIS A 42 -8.36 4.98 -17.95
N GLY A 43 -8.39 6.15 -18.61
CA GLY A 43 -9.50 7.10 -18.53
C GLY A 43 -10.69 6.80 -19.46
N LEU A 44 -11.63 7.75 -19.52
CA LEU A 44 -12.81 7.71 -20.39
C LEU A 44 -12.42 7.56 -21.87
N GLY A 45 -12.99 6.58 -22.56
CA GLY A 45 -12.71 6.31 -23.97
C GLY A 45 -11.32 5.75 -24.25
N GLY A 46 -10.55 5.44 -23.20
CA GLY A 46 -9.25 4.79 -23.32
C GLY A 46 -9.37 3.29 -23.56
N SER A 47 -8.24 2.70 -23.95
CA SER A 47 -8.04 1.25 -24.04
C SER A 47 -6.72 0.88 -23.39
N ARG A 48 -6.64 -0.35 -22.89
CA ARG A 48 -5.39 -0.88 -22.33
C ARG A 48 -4.35 -1.28 -23.38
N TYR A 49 -4.78 -1.64 -24.59
CA TYR A 49 -3.90 -2.05 -25.71
C TYR A 49 -4.37 -1.49 -27.05
N GLY A 50 -3.52 -1.68 -28.06
CA GLY A 50 -3.81 -1.39 -29.46
C GLY A 50 -3.45 0.03 -29.90
N PRO A 51 -3.70 0.37 -31.18
CA PRO A 51 -3.39 1.69 -31.71
C PRO A 51 -4.09 2.80 -30.91
N GLY A 52 -3.30 3.75 -30.42
CA GLY A 52 -3.83 4.86 -29.62
C GLY A 52 -4.10 4.54 -28.15
N ALA A 53 -3.74 3.34 -27.66
CA ALA A 53 -3.86 2.94 -26.26
C ALA A 53 -3.40 4.03 -25.28
N THR A 54 -4.06 4.08 -24.13
CA THR A 54 -3.87 5.17 -23.15
C THR A 54 -2.42 5.30 -22.71
N TRP A 55 -1.75 4.17 -22.50
CA TRP A 55 -0.45 4.16 -21.82
C TRP A 55 0.75 4.13 -22.77
N GLY A 56 0.54 3.97 -24.08
CA GLY A 56 1.63 3.84 -25.05
C GLY A 56 2.68 2.81 -24.59
N ARG A 57 3.95 3.24 -24.53
CA ARG A 57 5.07 2.39 -24.09
C ARG A 57 5.35 2.42 -22.58
N PHE A 58 4.59 3.21 -21.82
CA PHE A 58 4.83 3.39 -20.38
C PHE A 58 4.87 2.06 -19.61
N PRO A 59 3.91 1.13 -19.79
CA PRO A 59 3.92 -0.14 -19.06
C PRO A 59 5.11 -1.01 -19.47
N ALA A 60 5.54 -0.94 -20.73
CA ALA A 60 6.71 -1.65 -21.22
C ALA A 60 8.01 -1.14 -20.59
N PHE A 61 8.17 0.18 -20.47
CA PHE A 61 9.35 0.76 -19.82
C PHE A 61 9.45 0.35 -18.35
N LEU A 62 8.34 0.43 -17.60
CA LEU A 62 8.30 0.02 -16.20
C LEU A 62 8.48 -1.49 -16.05
N TYR A 63 7.88 -2.29 -16.93
CA TYR A 63 8.14 -3.73 -16.96
C TYR A 63 9.62 -4.00 -17.19
N ASP A 64 10.31 -3.35 -18.12
CA ASP A 64 11.73 -3.60 -18.35
C ASP A 64 12.63 -3.12 -17.19
N ASP A 65 12.35 -1.93 -16.65
CA ASP A 65 13.22 -1.26 -15.66
C ASP A 65 13.01 -1.78 -14.22
N LEU A 66 11.87 -2.42 -13.92
CA LEU A 66 11.52 -2.98 -12.61
C LEU A 66 11.38 -4.52 -12.71
N PRO A 67 12.47 -5.29 -12.56
CA PRO A 67 12.44 -6.75 -12.66
C PRO A 67 11.52 -7.46 -11.65
N GLU A 68 11.36 -6.87 -10.48
CA GLU A 68 10.64 -7.39 -9.32
C GLU A 68 9.12 -7.15 -9.35
N VAL A 69 8.58 -6.48 -10.38
CA VAL A 69 7.15 -6.17 -10.49
C VAL A 69 6.51 -6.85 -11.69
N ASP A 70 5.26 -7.27 -11.50
CA ASP A 70 4.37 -7.62 -12.60
C ASP A 70 3.54 -6.40 -13.01
N VAL A 71 3.00 -6.41 -14.24
CA VAL A 71 2.21 -5.30 -14.78
C VAL A 71 0.80 -5.75 -15.12
N GLY A 72 -0.18 -5.21 -14.40
CA GLY A 72 -1.60 -5.40 -14.61
C GLY A 72 -2.22 -4.29 -15.47
N MET A 73 -2.94 -4.68 -16.51
CA MET A 73 -3.61 -3.78 -17.45
C MET A 73 -5.13 -3.92 -17.30
N TYR A 74 -5.74 -2.97 -16.61
CA TYR A 74 -7.17 -2.96 -16.35
C TYR A 74 -7.96 -2.41 -17.53
N GLN A 75 -9.05 -3.09 -17.90
CA GLN A 75 -9.98 -2.68 -18.94
C GLN A 75 -11.38 -2.66 -18.35
N TYR A 76 -12.07 -1.54 -18.58
CA TYR A 76 -13.48 -1.42 -18.30
C TYR A 76 -14.18 -0.73 -19.46
N ARG A 77 -15.47 -1.02 -19.63
CA ARG A 77 -16.24 -0.44 -20.74
C ARG A 77 -16.60 0.99 -20.39
N THR A 78 -15.98 1.92 -21.11
CA THR A 78 -16.32 3.34 -21.04
C THR A 78 -17.27 3.72 -22.18
N ALA A 79 -18.03 4.76 -21.93
CA ALA A 79 -18.88 5.48 -22.85
C ALA A 79 -18.50 5.55 -24.35
N ALA A 80 -17.22 5.67 -24.72
CA ALA A 80 -16.85 5.93 -26.10
C ALA A 80 -16.90 4.68 -27.00
N GLY A 81 -16.94 3.47 -26.44
CA GLY A 81 -17.09 2.21 -27.19
C GLY A 81 -18.54 1.87 -27.59
N ARG A 82 -19.45 2.85 -27.55
CA ARG A 82 -20.91 2.65 -27.63
C ARG A 82 -21.43 2.70 -29.08
N TRP A 83 -21.54 1.53 -29.70
CA TRP A 83 -22.40 1.33 -30.88
C TRP A 83 -23.28 0.08 -30.74
N ALA A 84 -23.88 -0.14 -29.56
CA ALA A 84 -24.96 -1.11 -29.40
C ALA A 84 -25.67 -0.95 -28.03
N TRP A 85 -26.92 -1.37 -28.00
CA TRP A 85 -27.90 -1.50 -26.91
C TRP A 85 -27.46 -2.28 -25.64
N THR A 86 -26.19 -2.29 -25.25
CA THR A 86 -25.68 -3.06 -24.09
C THR A 86 -25.28 -2.18 -22.91
N ARG A 87 -25.60 -2.67 -21.70
CA ARG A 87 -25.59 -1.98 -20.40
C ARG A 87 -24.28 -1.26 -20.08
N SER A 88 -24.38 0.02 -19.72
CA SER A 88 -23.32 0.80 -19.07
C SER A 88 -23.15 0.32 -17.63
N ILE A 89 -21.92 0.05 -17.19
CA ILE A 89 -21.62 -0.19 -15.77
C ILE A 89 -21.33 1.17 -15.14
N ALA A 90 -21.94 1.51 -14.01
CA ALA A 90 -21.65 2.75 -13.32
C ALA A 90 -20.22 2.71 -12.74
N LEU A 91 -19.54 3.85 -12.62
CA LEU A 91 -18.19 3.92 -12.04
C LEU A 91 -18.11 3.23 -10.66
N GLU A 92 -19.19 3.31 -9.89
CA GLU A 92 -19.32 2.62 -8.59
C GLU A 92 -19.34 1.09 -8.73
N ASP A 93 -20.07 0.55 -9.72
CA ASP A 93 -20.11 -0.89 -9.97
C ASP A 93 -18.75 -1.39 -10.48
N GLU A 94 -18.08 -0.60 -11.32
CA GLU A 94 -16.72 -0.92 -11.76
C GLU A 94 -15.73 -0.91 -10.60
N ALA A 95 -15.90 0.00 -9.64
CA ALA A 95 -15.09 0.06 -8.44
C ALA A 95 -15.26 -1.20 -7.57
N ARG A 96 -16.49 -1.77 -7.52
CA ARG A 96 -16.76 -3.05 -6.85
C ARG A 96 -16.02 -4.20 -7.53
N VAL A 97 -16.06 -4.27 -8.86
CA VAL A 97 -15.33 -5.30 -9.62
C VAL A 97 -13.83 -5.24 -9.35
N LEU A 98 -13.22 -4.06 -9.42
CA LEU A 98 -11.79 -3.91 -9.15
C LEU A 98 -11.45 -4.19 -7.67
N ALA A 99 -12.33 -3.82 -6.72
CA ALA A 99 -12.15 -4.14 -5.30
C ALA A 99 -12.18 -5.65 -5.05
N ASP A 100 -13.14 -6.37 -5.64
CA ASP A 100 -13.23 -7.84 -5.55
C ASP A 100 -12.01 -8.51 -6.19
N LEU A 101 -11.51 -7.99 -7.32
CA LEU A 101 -10.28 -8.49 -7.93
C LEU A 101 -9.08 -8.34 -7.00
N ILE A 102 -8.90 -7.17 -6.38
CA ILE A 102 -7.82 -6.92 -5.42
C ILE A 102 -7.96 -7.86 -4.22
N ARG A 103 -9.16 -7.99 -3.65
CA ARG A 103 -9.44 -8.83 -2.49
C ARG A 103 -9.19 -10.31 -2.78
N ASP A 104 -9.72 -10.83 -3.89
CA ASP A 104 -9.84 -12.28 -4.10
C ASP A 104 -8.79 -12.84 -5.05
N GLN A 105 -8.62 -12.23 -6.23
CA GLN A 105 -7.83 -12.80 -7.31
C GLN A 105 -6.36 -12.35 -7.28
N LEU A 106 -6.08 -11.21 -6.63
CA LEU A 106 -4.74 -10.63 -6.49
C LEU A 106 -4.10 -10.88 -5.12
N LYS A 107 -4.61 -11.83 -4.33
CA LYS A 107 -4.07 -12.18 -2.99
C LYS A 107 -2.57 -12.53 -2.99
N ALA A 108 -2.07 -13.07 -4.11
CA ALA A 108 -0.64 -13.39 -4.25
C ALA A 108 0.27 -12.16 -4.24
N TYR A 109 -0.26 -10.98 -4.60
CA TYR A 109 0.50 -9.73 -4.60
C TYR A 109 0.36 -9.01 -3.26
N LYS A 110 1.48 -8.93 -2.53
CA LYS A 110 1.60 -8.25 -1.24
C LYS A 110 1.69 -6.73 -1.38
N ARG A 111 2.11 -6.23 -2.56
CA ARG A 111 2.27 -4.80 -2.85
C ARG A 111 1.63 -4.47 -4.19
N ILE A 112 0.63 -3.59 -4.18
CA ILE A 112 -0.11 -3.17 -5.38
C ILE A 112 -0.04 -1.65 -5.48
N VAL A 113 0.48 -1.15 -6.60
CA VAL A 113 0.46 0.29 -6.90
C VAL A 113 -0.60 0.54 -7.97
N LEU A 114 -1.59 1.37 -7.65
CA LEU A 114 -2.65 1.75 -8.58
C LEU A 114 -2.21 3.00 -9.37
N ILE A 115 -2.28 2.93 -10.70
CA ILE A 115 -1.88 4.01 -11.60
C ILE A 115 -3.08 4.36 -12.46
N GLY A 116 -3.76 5.45 -12.12
CA GLY A 116 -5.01 5.84 -12.75
C GLY A 116 -4.86 7.09 -13.61
N HIS A 117 -5.34 7.03 -14.85
CA HIS A 117 -5.40 8.20 -15.74
C HIS A 117 -6.80 8.79 -15.77
N SER A 118 -6.93 10.11 -15.60
CA SER A 118 -8.22 10.80 -15.73
C SER A 118 -9.31 10.13 -14.87
N MET A 119 -10.43 9.73 -15.46
CA MET A 119 -11.50 8.98 -14.78
C MET A 119 -11.01 7.64 -14.16
N GLY A 120 -9.99 7.01 -14.71
CA GLY A 120 -9.37 5.82 -14.13
C GLY A 120 -8.74 6.08 -12.76
N GLY A 121 -8.23 7.29 -12.51
CA GLY A 121 -7.78 7.69 -11.16
C GLY A 121 -8.93 7.82 -10.16
N LEU A 122 -10.10 8.31 -10.60
CA LEU A 122 -11.31 8.30 -9.77
C LEU A 122 -11.79 6.88 -9.50
N LEU A 123 -11.69 5.98 -10.48
CA LEU A 123 -11.98 4.56 -10.28
C LEU A 123 -11.06 3.95 -9.23
N CYS A 124 -9.74 4.20 -9.28
CA CYS A 124 -8.81 3.75 -8.23
C CYS A 124 -9.20 4.27 -6.84
N LYS A 125 -9.55 5.57 -6.72
CA LYS A 125 -10.03 6.13 -5.45
C LYS A 125 -11.35 5.51 -5.00
N ALA A 126 -12.28 5.25 -5.92
CA ALA A 126 -13.56 4.60 -5.66
C ALA A 126 -13.36 3.15 -5.16
N THR A 127 -12.41 2.42 -5.74
CA THR A 127 -12.02 1.08 -5.29
C THR A 127 -11.47 1.10 -3.87
N ILE A 128 -10.56 2.02 -3.55
CA ILE A 128 -10.04 2.18 -2.17
C ILE A 128 -11.17 2.52 -1.21
N HIS A 129 -12.04 3.47 -1.58
CA HIS A 129 -13.23 3.82 -0.81
C HIS A 129 -14.13 2.61 -0.57
N ARG A 130 -14.37 1.78 -1.58
CA ARG A 130 -15.17 0.55 -1.45
C ARG A 130 -14.55 -0.41 -0.44
N LEU A 131 -13.24 -0.66 -0.52
CA LEU A 131 -12.55 -1.54 0.41
C LEU A 131 -12.59 -1.01 1.86
N LEU A 132 -12.54 0.32 2.06
CA LEU A 132 -12.76 0.94 3.37
C LEU A 132 -14.19 0.72 3.87
N GLU A 133 -15.20 0.99 3.04
CA GLU A 133 -16.61 0.82 3.41
C GLU A 133 -16.95 -0.62 3.78
N THR A 134 -16.29 -1.61 3.15
CA THR A 134 -16.52 -3.04 3.44
C THR A 134 -15.59 -3.63 4.49
N GLY A 135 -14.68 -2.85 5.08
CA GLY A 135 -13.75 -3.35 6.10
C GLY A 135 -12.70 -4.34 5.58
N GLU A 136 -12.32 -4.25 4.31
CA GLU A 136 -11.39 -5.18 3.65
C GLU A 136 -9.93 -4.80 3.95
N HIS A 137 -9.55 -4.91 5.22
CA HIS A 137 -8.28 -4.40 5.74
C HIS A 137 -7.05 -5.06 5.10
N ASP A 138 -7.08 -6.36 4.80
CA ASP A 138 -5.98 -7.04 4.11
C ASP A 138 -5.74 -6.44 2.71
N ALA A 139 -6.80 -6.34 1.92
CA ALA A 139 -6.74 -5.76 0.57
C ALA A 139 -6.22 -4.31 0.61
N LEU A 140 -6.68 -3.51 1.58
CA LEU A 140 -6.21 -2.14 1.79
C LEU A 140 -4.72 -2.07 2.15
N LYS A 141 -4.24 -2.94 3.06
CA LYS A 141 -2.83 -2.99 3.47
C LYS A 141 -1.89 -3.32 2.30
N ARG A 142 -2.38 -4.11 1.33
CA ARG A 142 -1.62 -4.47 0.12
C ARG A 142 -1.54 -3.34 -0.90
N ILE A 143 -2.37 -2.30 -0.82
CA ILE A 143 -2.26 -1.11 -1.69
C ILE A 143 -1.08 -0.26 -1.20
N ALA A 144 0.05 -0.40 -1.89
CA ALA A 144 1.33 0.21 -1.54
C ALA A 144 1.41 1.69 -1.95
N GLY A 145 0.66 2.10 -2.97
CA GLY A 145 0.61 3.50 -3.42
C GLY A 145 -0.45 3.76 -4.48
N LEU A 146 -0.70 5.05 -4.71
CA LEU A 146 -1.65 5.56 -5.71
C LEU A 146 -1.01 6.68 -6.54
N LEU A 147 -1.02 6.53 -7.86
CA LEU A 147 -0.56 7.53 -8.82
C LEU A 147 -1.75 8.05 -9.63
N LEU A 148 -2.01 9.35 -9.52
CA LEU A 148 -3.10 10.06 -10.17
C LEU A 148 -2.56 10.88 -11.36
N MET A 149 -2.85 10.45 -12.58
CA MET A 149 -2.35 11.10 -13.79
C MET A 149 -3.48 11.92 -14.42
N ALA A 150 -3.40 13.26 -14.32
CA ALA A 150 -4.47 14.18 -14.76
C ALA A 150 -5.87 13.76 -14.27
N THR A 151 -6.01 13.37 -13.00
CA THR A 151 -7.28 12.92 -12.43
C THR A 151 -8.12 14.09 -11.92
N PRO A 152 -9.38 14.25 -12.35
CA PRO A 152 -10.26 15.31 -11.84
C PRO A 152 -10.85 14.91 -10.47
N GLN A 153 -10.10 15.08 -9.38
CA GLN A 153 -10.52 14.61 -8.05
C GLN A 153 -11.74 15.36 -7.49
N LEU A 154 -12.02 16.58 -7.97
CA LEU A 154 -13.26 17.33 -7.66
C LEU A 154 -14.40 17.05 -8.65
N GLY A 155 -14.20 16.13 -9.59
CA GLY A 155 -15.03 16.00 -10.79
C GLY A 155 -14.60 16.96 -11.90
N ALA A 156 -15.25 16.84 -13.06
CA ALA A 156 -14.94 17.64 -14.23
C ALA A 156 -15.64 19.01 -14.15
N LEU A 157 -14.94 20.03 -13.61
CA LEU A 157 -15.43 21.41 -13.54
C LEU A 157 -15.75 22.02 -14.92
N ARG A 158 -15.22 21.45 -16.00
CA ARG A 158 -15.41 21.89 -17.39
C ARG A 158 -15.83 20.73 -18.29
N VAL A 159 -17.04 20.20 -18.11
CA VAL A 159 -17.67 19.37 -19.15
C VAL A 159 -18.40 20.30 -20.14
N PRO A 160 -18.02 20.36 -21.42
CA PRO A 160 -18.80 21.09 -22.43
C PRO A 160 -20.26 20.62 -22.41
N ALA A 161 -21.21 21.56 -22.34
CA ALA A 161 -22.64 21.26 -22.12
C ALA A 161 -23.22 20.19 -23.09
N TRP A 162 -22.69 20.12 -24.30
CA TRP A 162 -23.10 19.15 -25.32
C TRP A 162 -22.65 17.70 -25.04
N LEU A 163 -21.58 17.48 -24.26
CA LEU A 163 -21.14 16.14 -23.82
C LEU A 163 -21.93 15.62 -22.60
N GLY A 164 -22.44 16.54 -21.77
CA GLY A 164 -23.24 16.21 -20.58
C GLY A 164 -24.64 15.70 -20.87
N ALA A 165 -25.20 15.99 -22.05
CA ALA A 165 -26.52 15.53 -22.48
C ALA A 165 -26.51 14.08 -23.01
N PHE A 166 -25.40 13.63 -23.61
CA PHE A 166 -25.36 12.38 -24.39
C PHE A 166 -24.50 11.25 -23.81
N SER A 167 -23.83 11.45 -22.67
CA SER A 167 -23.04 10.38 -22.04
C SER A 167 -23.37 10.20 -20.55
N PHE A 168 -23.73 8.97 -20.17
CA PHE A 168 -24.00 8.58 -18.78
C PHE A 168 -22.77 8.79 -17.87
N ASP A 169 -21.57 8.55 -18.40
CA ASP A 169 -20.31 8.71 -17.68
C ASP A 169 -19.94 10.19 -17.42
N ALA A 170 -20.28 11.12 -18.32
CA ALA A 170 -20.09 12.55 -18.05
C ALA A 170 -21.05 13.07 -16.96
N ARG A 171 -22.18 12.39 -16.74
CA ARG A 171 -23.08 12.65 -15.60
C ARG A 171 -22.46 12.19 -14.28
N ALA A 172 -21.75 11.05 -14.26
CA ALA A 172 -21.00 10.58 -13.11
C ALA A 172 -19.79 11.48 -12.75
N LEU A 173 -19.24 12.17 -13.75
CA LEU A 173 -18.16 13.16 -13.61
C LEU A 173 -18.64 14.60 -13.35
N ARG A 174 -19.96 14.84 -13.20
CA ARG A 174 -20.46 16.17 -12.85
C ARG A 174 -19.79 16.63 -11.54
N PRO A 175 -19.35 17.89 -11.44
CA PRO A 175 -18.89 18.45 -10.18
C PRO A 175 -19.92 18.13 -9.09
N HIS A 176 -19.46 17.63 -7.95
CA HIS A 176 -20.32 17.27 -6.81
C HIS A 176 -21.25 16.05 -6.99
N GLY A 177 -20.93 15.09 -7.87
CA GLY A 177 -21.59 13.77 -7.82
C GLY A 177 -21.44 13.12 -6.43
N GLU A 178 -22.51 12.50 -5.92
CA GLU A 178 -22.52 11.85 -4.59
C GLU A 178 -21.34 10.90 -4.38
N LEU A 179 -20.94 10.16 -5.43
CA LEU A 179 -19.77 9.26 -5.39
C LEU A 179 -18.45 10.02 -5.17
N VAL A 180 -18.19 11.11 -5.89
CA VAL A 180 -16.96 11.92 -5.74
C VAL A 180 -16.89 12.53 -4.34
N ARG A 181 -18.05 12.99 -3.83
CA ARG A 181 -18.16 13.51 -2.45
C ARG A 181 -17.82 12.43 -1.42
N LYS A 182 -18.40 11.23 -1.53
CA LYS A 182 -18.10 10.10 -0.63
C LYS A 182 -16.65 9.66 -0.67
N ILE A 183 -16.06 9.61 -1.87
CA ILE A 183 -14.64 9.30 -2.08
C ILE A 183 -13.77 10.33 -1.36
N ASN A 184 -14.01 11.62 -1.56
CA ASN A 184 -13.20 12.67 -0.95
C ASN A 184 -13.32 12.67 0.58
N LEU A 185 -14.53 12.52 1.12
CA LEU A 185 -14.73 12.37 2.58
C LEU A 185 -14.02 11.13 3.13
N SER A 186 -14.02 10.02 2.39
CA SER A 186 -13.35 8.80 2.84
C SER A 186 -11.83 8.95 2.86
N PHE A 187 -11.27 9.57 1.83
CA PHE A 187 -9.84 9.87 1.77
C PHE A 187 -9.44 10.86 2.88
N GLU A 188 -10.20 11.92 3.06
CA GLU A 188 -9.96 12.92 4.11
C GLU A 188 -10.03 12.30 5.52
N ASN A 189 -11.01 11.44 5.79
CA ASN A 189 -11.23 10.90 7.12
C ASN A 189 -10.34 9.69 7.44
N HIS A 190 -10.06 8.84 6.45
CA HIS A 190 -9.52 7.49 6.68
C HIS A 190 -8.18 7.21 6.00
N ILE A 191 -7.70 8.07 5.08
CA ILE A 191 -6.44 7.84 4.37
C ILE A 191 -5.42 8.94 4.67
N ALA A 192 -4.20 8.55 5.05
CA ALA A 192 -3.04 9.43 5.05
C ALA A 192 -2.33 9.30 3.70
N LEU A 193 -2.31 10.39 2.94
CA LEU A 193 -1.71 10.44 1.58
C LEU A 193 -0.18 10.59 1.60
N ASP A 194 0.37 10.86 2.78
CA ASP A 194 1.77 11.11 3.02
C ASP A 194 2.24 10.24 4.17
N GLU A 195 3.21 9.36 3.91
CA GLU A 195 3.79 8.46 4.90
C GLU A 195 4.51 9.16 6.06
N ARG A 196 4.77 10.47 5.93
CA ARG A 196 5.34 11.30 6.99
C ARG A 196 4.29 11.77 7.99
N VAL A 197 3.01 11.62 7.67
CA VAL A 197 1.90 12.00 8.55
C VAL A 197 1.58 10.82 9.48
N SER A 198 1.95 10.95 10.74
CA SER A 198 1.65 9.95 11.77
C SER A 198 0.20 10.04 12.21
N THR A 199 -0.56 8.95 12.08
CA THR A 199 -1.97 8.94 12.50
C THR A 199 -2.43 7.53 12.88
N LEU A 200 -3.04 7.44 14.06
CA LEU A 200 -3.73 6.25 14.56
C LEU A 200 -4.99 5.87 13.76
N ARG A 201 -5.68 6.86 13.19
CA ARG A 201 -7.05 6.69 12.65
C ARG A 201 -7.10 6.48 11.14
N ARG A 202 -5.96 6.58 10.46
CA ARG A 202 -5.89 6.57 9.00
C ARG A 202 -4.92 5.51 8.52
N THR A 203 -5.32 4.81 7.47
CA THR A 203 -4.43 3.93 6.72
C THR A 203 -3.56 4.79 5.82
N THR A 204 -2.25 4.52 5.80
CA THR A 204 -1.35 5.26 4.92
C THR A 204 -1.34 4.63 3.53
N ILE A 205 -1.77 5.39 2.53
CA ILE A 205 -1.63 5.05 1.11
C ILE A 205 -0.96 6.25 0.44
N PRO A 206 0.39 6.21 0.27
CA PRO A 206 1.14 7.26 -0.38
C PRO A 206 0.53 7.57 -1.74
N THR A 207 0.14 8.84 -1.91
CA THR A 207 -0.54 9.29 -3.12
C THR A 207 0.27 10.39 -3.77
N TRP A 208 0.37 10.32 -5.10
CA TRP A 208 1.10 11.27 -5.92
C TRP A 208 0.26 11.64 -7.13
N ALA A 209 0.46 12.86 -7.64
CA ALA A 209 -0.25 13.34 -8.81
C ALA A 209 0.71 13.88 -9.88
N VAL A 210 0.34 13.67 -11.14
CA VAL A 210 0.97 14.30 -12.30
C VAL A 210 -0.03 15.22 -12.98
N GLU A 211 0.37 16.47 -13.18
CA GLU A 211 -0.42 17.53 -13.80
C GLU A 211 0.16 17.92 -15.15
N ALA A 212 -0.72 18.16 -16.14
CA ALA A 212 -0.29 18.62 -17.46
C ALA A 212 -0.53 20.12 -17.61
N VAL A 213 0.49 20.87 -18.03
CA VAL A 213 0.38 22.34 -18.24
C VAL A 213 -0.65 22.71 -19.31
N TYR A 214 -0.83 21.86 -20.34
CA TYR A 214 -1.79 22.09 -21.42
C TYR A 214 -3.07 21.25 -21.26
N ASP A 215 -3.38 20.79 -20.05
CA ASP A 215 -4.66 20.14 -19.77
C ASP A 215 -5.81 21.14 -19.91
N ARG A 216 -6.82 20.77 -20.70
CA ARG A 216 -8.03 21.57 -20.90
C ARG A 216 -9.24 21.00 -20.16
N TRP A 217 -9.12 19.80 -19.60
CA TRP A 217 -10.19 19.02 -19.00
C TRP A 217 -10.13 19.05 -17.48
N VAL A 218 -8.91 19.04 -16.93
CA VAL A 218 -8.67 19.00 -15.49
C VAL A 218 -7.92 20.26 -15.07
N ASP A 219 -8.51 20.97 -14.11
CA ASP A 219 -7.87 22.11 -13.46
C ASP A 219 -6.83 21.63 -12.43
N SER A 220 -5.72 22.35 -12.27
CA SER A 220 -4.63 21.97 -11.35
C SER A 220 -5.13 21.80 -9.91
N LEU A 221 -6.09 22.63 -9.45
CA LEU A 221 -6.67 22.46 -8.12
C LEU A 221 -7.40 21.11 -7.98
N SER A 222 -8.10 20.67 -9.03
CA SER A 222 -8.80 19.39 -9.06
C SER A 222 -7.82 18.22 -9.13
N ALA A 223 -6.69 18.38 -9.82
CA ALA A 223 -5.68 17.33 -9.95
C ALA A 223 -4.87 17.10 -8.68
N GLY A 224 -4.52 18.17 -7.95
CA GLY A 224 -3.65 18.13 -6.77
C GLY A 224 -4.35 18.14 -5.41
N ILE A 225 -5.68 18.10 -5.33
CA ILE A 225 -6.38 18.28 -4.04
C ILE A 225 -5.93 17.29 -2.96
N GLY A 226 -5.70 17.81 -1.75
CA GLY A 226 -5.24 17.03 -0.60
C GLY A 226 -3.75 16.67 -0.62
N LEU A 227 -3.03 16.96 -1.70
CA LEU A 227 -1.60 16.69 -1.83
C LEU A 227 -0.76 17.94 -1.56
N THR A 228 0.38 17.74 -0.92
CA THR A 228 1.42 18.76 -0.81
C THR A 228 2.16 18.92 -2.14
N SER A 229 2.77 20.09 -2.37
CA SER A 229 3.48 20.38 -3.62
C SER A 229 4.62 19.39 -3.92
N SER A 230 5.25 18.81 -2.90
CA SER A 230 6.28 17.78 -3.08
C SER A 230 5.73 16.46 -3.65
N ARG A 231 4.42 16.24 -3.63
CA ARG A 231 3.74 15.06 -4.17
C ARG A 231 3.11 15.28 -5.53
N ILE A 232 3.28 16.48 -6.10
CA ILE A 232 2.73 16.87 -7.39
C ILE A 232 3.88 17.13 -8.36
N LYS A 233 3.84 16.46 -9.52
CA LYS A 233 4.75 16.72 -10.63
C LYS A 233 3.99 17.41 -11.75
N VAL A 234 4.38 18.64 -12.06
CA VAL A 234 3.85 19.38 -13.21
C VAL A 234 4.75 19.11 -14.42
N VAL A 235 4.15 18.68 -15.54
CA VAL A 235 4.86 18.37 -16.78
C VAL A 235 4.29 19.11 -17.98
N ARG A 236 5.14 19.34 -18.97
CA ARG A 236 4.71 19.87 -20.27
C ARG A 236 4.02 18.77 -21.06
N GLY A 237 2.75 18.95 -21.38
CA GLY A 237 1.96 17.96 -22.10
C GLY A 237 0.48 18.30 -22.09
N SER A 238 -0.30 17.54 -22.84
CA SER A 238 -1.76 17.57 -22.82
C SER A 238 -2.32 16.47 -21.91
N HIS A 239 -3.63 16.51 -21.67
CA HIS A 239 -4.35 15.50 -20.88
C HIS A 239 -4.01 14.04 -21.25
N THR A 240 -3.78 13.77 -22.53
CA THR A 240 -3.53 12.41 -23.05
C THR A 240 -2.06 12.12 -23.29
N SER A 241 -1.21 13.13 -23.51
CA SER A 241 0.22 12.90 -23.78
C SER A 241 1.03 12.63 -22.52
N ILE A 242 0.60 13.11 -21.34
CA ILE A 242 1.36 12.93 -20.09
C ILE A 242 1.49 11.48 -19.61
N VAL A 243 0.66 10.57 -20.14
CA VAL A 243 0.69 9.13 -19.84
C VAL A 243 1.37 8.32 -20.95
N LYS A 244 1.98 9.01 -21.93
CA LYS A 244 2.65 8.41 -23.09
C LYS A 244 4.06 8.97 -23.21
N PRO A 245 4.97 8.66 -22.26
CA PRO A 245 6.36 9.07 -22.38
C PRO A 245 6.96 8.52 -23.67
N ASP A 246 7.65 9.37 -24.43
CA ASP A 246 8.28 8.99 -25.70
C ASP A 246 9.48 8.05 -25.47
N ASP A 247 10.18 8.25 -24.35
CA ASP A 247 11.35 7.49 -23.91
C ASP A 247 11.50 7.47 -22.38
N ARG A 248 12.60 6.85 -21.91
CA ARG A 248 12.94 6.72 -20.49
C ARG A 248 13.55 7.99 -19.88
N ASP A 249 13.93 8.97 -20.69
CA ASP A 249 14.48 10.26 -20.24
C ASP A 249 13.36 11.28 -20.00
N SER A 250 12.13 10.95 -20.41
CA SER A 250 10.93 11.69 -20.07
C SER A 250 10.83 11.96 -18.57
N ASP A 251 10.60 13.23 -18.20
CA ASP A 251 10.59 13.66 -16.82
C ASP A 251 9.41 13.09 -16.01
N VAL A 252 8.27 12.83 -16.66
CA VAL A 252 7.15 12.10 -16.05
C VAL A 252 7.52 10.64 -15.76
N TYR A 253 8.21 9.97 -16.69
CA TYR A 253 8.61 8.58 -16.52
C TYR A 253 9.56 8.43 -15.33
N ALA A 254 10.65 9.21 -15.33
CA ALA A 254 11.65 9.14 -14.27
C ALA A 254 11.04 9.40 -12.89
N TRP A 255 10.16 10.41 -12.78
CA TRP A 255 9.51 10.75 -11.52
C TRP A 255 8.52 9.67 -11.07
N VAL A 256 7.69 9.14 -11.98
CA VAL A 256 6.74 8.06 -11.64
C VAL A 256 7.48 6.81 -11.20
N ARG A 257 8.55 6.41 -11.89
CA ARG A 257 9.39 5.27 -11.52
C ARG A 257 9.96 5.45 -10.10
N GLU A 258 10.48 6.63 -9.78
CA GLU A 258 10.98 6.95 -8.44
C GLU A 258 9.88 6.80 -7.36
N ARG A 259 8.67 7.31 -7.61
CA ARG A 259 7.55 7.18 -6.65
C ARG A 259 7.05 5.74 -6.50
N ILE A 260 7.07 4.95 -7.57
CA ILE A 260 6.81 3.51 -7.51
C ILE A 260 7.83 2.83 -6.58
N GLY A 261 9.13 3.13 -6.74
CA GLY A 261 10.17 2.61 -5.85
C GLY A 261 9.91 2.96 -4.38
N ILE A 262 9.61 4.24 -4.08
CA ILE A 262 9.25 4.68 -2.72
C ILE A 262 8.04 3.91 -2.17
N ALA A 263 7.02 3.67 -3.00
CA ALA A 263 5.83 2.93 -2.58
C ALA A 263 6.13 1.46 -2.27
N LEU A 264 6.92 0.80 -3.13
CA LEU A 264 7.26 -0.62 -3.01
C LEU A 264 8.26 -0.89 -1.88
N ASP A 265 9.17 0.05 -1.65
CA ASP A 265 10.24 -0.03 -0.64
C ASP A 265 9.91 0.70 0.66
N ARG A 266 8.66 1.21 0.79
CA ARG A 266 8.19 1.93 1.99
C ARG A 266 8.51 1.20 3.29
N PHE A 267 8.48 -0.13 3.25
CA PHE A 267 8.82 -0.96 4.38
C PHE A 267 10.06 -1.78 4.11
N LYS A 268 11.14 -1.41 4.78
CA LYS A 268 12.41 -2.14 4.77
C LYS A 268 12.34 -3.41 5.62
N TYR A 269 11.49 -3.41 6.64
CA TYR A 269 11.33 -4.54 7.56
C TYR A 269 9.86 -4.97 7.61
N ASP A 270 9.63 -6.27 7.70
CA ASP A 270 8.32 -6.82 8.01
C ASP A 270 7.98 -6.55 9.48
N VAL A 271 8.91 -6.80 10.40
CA VAL A 271 8.66 -6.67 11.85
C VAL A 271 9.76 -5.86 12.53
N PHE A 272 9.38 -4.90 13.37
CA PHE A 272 10.24 -4.32 14.39
C PHE A 272 10.05 -5.08 15.70
N VAL A 273 11.09 -5.69 16.25
CA VAL A 273 11.06 -6.34 17.57
C VAL A 273 11.75 -5.43 18.58
N ALA A 274 10.94 -4.84 19.45
CA ALA A 274 11.39 -4.09 20.62
C ALA A 274 11.62 -5.06 21.77
N ALA A 275 12.87 -5.19 22.24
CA ALA A 275 13.21 -6.02 23.39
C ALA A 275 14.27 -5.33 24.24
N ALA A 276 14.13 -5.41 25.57
CA ALA A 276 15.00 -4.69 26.49
C ALA A 276 16.48 -5.07 26.27
N MET A 277 17.31 -4.07 26.00
CA MET A 277 18.77 -4.21 25.90
C MET A 277 19.46 -3.67 27.15
N ALA A 278 18.97 -2.54 27.67
CA ALA A 278 19.38 -1.99 28.95
C ALA A 278 18.37 -2.32 30.06
N GLY A 279 18.77 -2.13 31.32
CA GLY A 279 17.94 -2.34 32.51
C GLY A 279 18.05 -3.74 33.14
N HIS A 280 18.77 -4.66 32.50
CA HIS A 280 19.09 -5.98 33.06
C HIS A 280 20.15 -5.85 34.16
N SER A 281 20.20 -6.82 35.08
CA SER A 281 21.13 -6.79 36.21
C SER A 281 22.60 -7.05 35.80
N GLY A 282 22.83 -7.50 34.56
CA GLY A 282 24.14 -7.73 33.97
C GLY A 282 24.09 -8.53 32.66
N ASP A 283 25.26 -8.78 32.06
CA ASP A 283 25.40 -9.41 30.73
C ASP A 283 24.77 -10.80 30.64
N ALA A 284 24.81 -11.62 31.71
CA ALA A 284 24.23 -12.96 31.67
C ALA A 284 22.71 -12.93 31.47
N GLU A 285 22.04 -12.00 32.12
CA GLU A 285 20.59 -11.82 32.01
C GLU A 285 20.22 -11.21 30.65
N TYR A 286 20.99 -10.22 30.19
CA TYR A 286 20.87 -9.67 28.84
C TYR A 286 21.04 -10.74 27.76
N ALA A 287 22.07 -11.60 27.89
CA ALA A 287 22.37 -12.66 26.94
C ALA A 287 21.24 -13.70 26.87
N ASP A 288 20.62 -14.07 28.00
CA ASP A 288 19.48 -14.98 28.00
C ASP A 288 18.23 -14.35 27.35
N ASN A 289 17.94 -13.09 27.66
CA ASN A 289 16.87 -12.34 27.01
C ASN A 289 17.10 -12.23 25.49
N ARG A 290 18.32 -11.88 25.07
CA ARG A 290 18.73 -11.79 23.67
C ARG A 290 18.61 -13.14 22.97
N ALA A 291 19.00 -14.25 23.61
CA ALA A 291 18.85 -15.58 23.04
C ALA A 291 17.38 -15.94 22.76
N THR A 292 16.46 -15.55 23.65
CA THR A 292 15.01 -15.69 23.41
C THR A 292 14.57 -14.88 22.19
N VAL A 293 14.96 -13.61 22.10
CA VAL A 293 14.60 -12.72 20.98
C VAL A 293 15.13 -13.25 19.65
N LEU A 294 16.37 -13.74 19.60
CA LEU A 294 16.94 -14.34 18.39
C LEU A 294 16.19 -15.60 17.96
N ALA A 295 15.80 -16.45 18.91
CA ALA A 295 14.97 -17.61 18.62
C ALA A 295 13.58 -17.21 18.08
N MET A 296 12.96 -16.16 18.65
CA MET A 296 11.71 -15.61 18.13
C MET A 296 11.86 -15.12 16.69
N ILE A 297 12.92 -14.37 16.39
CA ILE A 297 13.22 -13.87 15.04
C ILE A 297 13.34 -15.03 14.05
N GLU A 298 13.96 -16.14 14.46
CA GLU A 298 14.07 -17.32 13.59
C GLU A 298 12.70 -17.94 13.30
N VAL A 299 11.81 -18.04 14.29
CA VAL A 299 10.43 -18.50 14.08
C VAL A 299 9.66 -17.56 13.16
N LEU A 300 9.78 -16.24 13.35
CA LEU A 300 9.13 -15.25 12.49
C LEU A 300 9.54 -15.41 11.03
N LYS A 301 10.83 -15.65 10.78
CA LYS A 301 11.37 -15.87 9.42
C LYS A 301 10.94 -17.21 8.84
N GLN A 302 11.13 -18.31 9.58
CA GLN A 302 10.97 -19.68 9.05
C GLN A 302 9.53 -20.20 9.06
N ARG A 303 8.70 -19.74 10.00
CA ARG A 303 7.34 -20.27 10.23
C ARG A 303 6.26 -19.26 9.91
N CYS A 304 6.53 -17.97 10.13
CA CYS A 304 5.55 -16.92 9.89
C CYS A 304 5.73 -16.20 8.53
N GLY A 305 6.86 -16.41 7.83
CA GLY A 305 7.10 -15.82 6.52
C GLY A 305 7.47 -14.32 6.54
N TYR A 306 7.90 -13.81 7.69
CA TYR A 306 8.42 -12.44 7.85
C TYR A 306 9.93 -12.43 7.62
N ALA A 307 10.35 -12.25 6.36
CA ALA A 307 11.74 -12.41 5.95
C ALA A 307 12.68 -11.36 6.56
N SER A 308 12.18 -10.14 6.77
CA SER A 308 12.96 -9.00 7.25
C SER A 308 12.50 -8.57 8.64
N VAL A 309 13.36 -8.78 9.65
CA VAL A 309 13.05 -8.44 11.05
C VAL A 309 14.15 -7.56 11.61
N PHE A 310 13.78 -6.39 12.12
CA PHE A 310 14.69 -5.49 12.80
C PHE A 310 14.67 -5.77 14.31
N TYR A 311 15.87 -5.84 14.89
CA TYR A 311 16.10 -5.85 16.33
C TYR A 311 17.45 -5.20 16.60
N ALA A 312 17.48 -4.15 17.42
CA ALA A 312 18.69 -3.38 17.70
C ALA A 312 19.82 -4.25 18.29
N GLY A 313 19.48 -5.23 19.14
CA GLY A 313 20.45 -6.14 19.76
C GLY A 313 20.91 -7.30 18.87
N ALA A 314 20.53 -7.34 17.59
CA ALA A 314 20.83 -8.49 16.72
C ALA A 314 22.34 -8.77 16.61
N THR A 315 23.17 -7.74 16.59
CA THR A 315 24.64 -7.84 16.45
C THR A 315 25.41 -7.34 17.67
N MET A 316 24.75 -7.12 18.81
CA MET A 316 25.35 -6.62 20.04
C MET A 316 25.31 -7.74 21.10
N PRO A 317 26.32 -8.62 21.17
CA PRO A 317 26.32 -9.74 22.11
C PRO A 317 26.44 -9.32 23.58
N THR A 318 27.09 -8.20 23.90
CA THR A 318 27.24 -7.71 25.28
C THR A 318 26.75 -6.26 25.42
N MET A 319 26.61 -5.80 26.67
CA MET A 319 26.20 -4.41 26.95
C MET A 319 27.26 -3.36 26.54
N GLU A 320 28.51 -3.77 26.32
CA GLU A 320 29.58 -2.88 25.85
C GLU A 320 29.47 -2.56 24.35
N ASP A 321 28.76 -3.40 23.58
CA ASP A 321 28.56 -3.23 22.14
C ASP A 321 27.46 -2.21 21.80
N PHE A 322 26.83 -1.59 22.81
CA PHE A 322 25.68 -0.72 22.60
C PHE A 322 26.07 0.59 21.93
N ASP A 323 25.26 0.97 20.94
CA ASP A 323 25.38 2.29 20.31
C ASP A 323 25.16 3.40 21.36
N PRO A 324 25.81 4.57 21.20
CA PRO A 324 25.45 5.77 21.96
C PRO A 324 23.95 6.09 21.84
N GLU A 325 23.33 6.57 22.93
CA GLU A 325 21.88 6.75 23.06
C GLU A 325 21.25 7.53 21.89
N GLU A 326 21.87 8.64 21.46
CA GLU A 326 21.36 9.45 20.35
C GLU A 326 21.37 8.67 19.03
N LEU A 327 22.41 7.88 18.79
CA LEU A 327 22.55 7.09 17.57
C LEU A 327 21.54 5.93 17.56
N ALA A 328 21.39 5.25 18.69
CA ALA A 328 20.39 4.19 18.88
C ALA A 328 18.98 4.73 18.61
N LEU A 329 18.61 5.85 19.24
CA LEU A 329 17.30 6.48 19.05
C LEU A 329 17.01 6.82 17.58
N ARG A 330 17.97 7.40 16.86
CA ARG A 330 17.79 7.75 15.44
C ARG A 330 17.61 6.50 14.58
N LYS A 331 18.45 5.47 14.78
CA LYS A 331 18.37 4.20 14.04
C LYS A 331 17.05 3.48 14.32
N ASP A 332 16.66 3.36 15.58
CA ASP A 332 15.48 2.63 16.01
C ASP A 332 14.19 3.32 15.57
N MET A 333 14.12 4.65 15.67
CA MET A 333 12.93 5.39 15.20
C MET A 333 12.81 5.38 13.67
N ALA A 334 13.91 5.35 12.93
CA ALA A 334 13.88 5.16 11.47
C ALA A 334 13.42 3.74 11.12
N ALA A 335 14.03 2.72 11.72
CA ALA A 335 13.67 1.33 11.50
C ALA A 335 12.22 1.05 11.89
N LEU A 336 11.75 1.58 13.03
CA LEU A 336 10.36 1.45 13.46
C LEU A 336 9.41 2.02 12.40
N ARG A 337 9.67 3.23 11.87
CA ARG A 337 8.86 3.81 10.80
C ARG A 337 8.83 2.93 9.55
N GLU A 338 9.98 2.37 9.18
CA GLU A 338 10.19 1.49 8.02
C GLU A 338 9.73 0.02 8.24
N SER A 339 9.17 -0.32 9.41
CA SER A 339 8.63 -1.66 9.69
C SER A 339 7.13 -1.76 9.43
N ARG A 340 6.63 -2.89 8.90
CA ARG A 340 5.17 -3.10 8.72
C ARG A 340 4.46 -3.32 10.04
N TYR A 341 5.04 -4.15 10.88
CA TYR A 341 4.48 -4.61 12.15
C TYR A 341 5.41 -4.31 13.32
N PHE A 342 4.85 -4.37 14.52
CA PHE A 342 5.58 -4.15 15.75
C PHE A 342 5.37 -5.34 16.71
N ILE A 343 6.45 -5.78 17.36
CA ILE A 343 6.39 -6.70 18.49
C ILE A 343 7.10 -6.06 19.66
N LEU A 344 6.42 -6.00 20.80
CA LEU A 344 7.04 -5.75 22.10
C LEU A 344 7.33 -7.10 22.74
N PHE A 345 8.58 -7.38 23.08
CA PHE A 345 8.96 -8.48 23.95
C PHE A 345 9.33 -7.92 25.33
N TYR A 346 8.51 -8.21 26.32
CA TYR A 346 8.60 -7.65 27.66
C TYR A 346 8.29 -8.74 28.71
N PRO A 347 9.21 -9.70 28.92
CA PRO A 347 8.95 -10.91 29.69
C PRO A 347 8.79 -10.67 31.19
N LYS A 348 9.20 -9.51 31.69
CA LYS A 348 9.06 -9.10 33.09
C LYS A 348 9.07 -7.59 33.23
N ARG A 349 8.66 -7.08 34.39
CA ARG A 349 8.77 -5.66 34.74
C ARG A 349 10.24 -5.19 34.73
N ILE A 350 10.58 -4.31 33.78
CA ILE A 350 11.92 -3.74 33.58
C ILE A 350 11.82 -2.32 33.03
N VAL A 351 12.65 -1.39 33.53
CA VAL A 351 12.70 -0.04 32.97
C VAL A 351 13.47 -0.09 31.65
N SER A 352 12.79 0.18 30.54
CA SER A 352 13.38 0.06 29.20
C SER A 352 12.69 0.96 28.16
N SER A 353 13.43 1.40 27.14
CA SER A 353 12.95 2.22 26.02
C SER A 353 11.87 1.54 25.19
N VAL A 354 11.75 0.22 25.27
CA VAL A 354 10.76 -0.56 24.50
C VAL A 354 9.32 -0.13 24.76
N LEU A 355 9.02 0.41 25.95
CA LEU A 355 7.70 0.97 26.28
C LEU A 355 7.44 2.30 25.53
N TYR A 356 8.49 3.11 25.37
CA TYR A 356 8.45 4.32 24.54
C TYR A 356 8.25 3.96 23.06
N GLU A 357 8.98 2.94 22.57
CA GLU A 357 8.83 2.42 21.20
C GLU A 357 7.42 1.88 20.96
N ALA A 358 6.82 1.18 21.94
CA ALA A 358 5.44 0.70 21.85
C ALA A 358 4.43 1.85 21.71
N GLY A 359 4.59 2.93 22.51
CA GLY A 359 3.79 4.14 22.37
C GLY A 359 3.95 4.81 20.99
N TRP A 360 5.16 4.80 20.44
CA TRP A 360 5.43 5.35 19.11
C TRP A 360 4.81 4.50 18.00
N ALA A 361 4.93 3.18 18.10
CA ALA A 361 4.30 2.22 17.17
C ALA A 361 2.78 2.39 17.12
N LEU A 362 2.15 2.63 18.28
CA LEU A 362 0.74 2.99 18.38
C LEU A 362 0.43 4.25 17.58
N ILE A 363 1.12 5.37 17.81
CA ILE A 363 0.85 6.63 17.09
C ILE A 363 1.02 6.49 15.57
N LEU A 364 1.96 5.65 15.13
CA LEU A 364 2.16 5.29 13.72
C LEU A 364 1.08 4.33 13.16
N GLY A 365 0.16 3.88 13.99
CA GLY A 365 -0.93 2.98 13.62
C GLY A 365 -0.46 1.56 13.27
N LYS A 366 0.72 1.13 13.74
CA LYS A 366 1.24 -0.20 13.38
C LYS A 366 0.44 -1.29 14.10
N PRO A 367 0.03 -2.38 13.40
CA PRO A 367 -0.44 -3.57 14.09
C PRO A 367 0.67 -4.11 14.99
N ALA A 368 0.32 -4.37 16.25
CA ALA A 368 1.26 -4.65 17.32
C ALA A 368 0.88 -5.93 18.08
N ILE A 369 1.88 -6.69 18.48
CA ILE A 369 1.74 -7.81 19.42
C ILE A 369 2.67 -7.56 20.60
N TYR A 370 2.12 -7.62 21.81
CA TYR A 370 2.89 -7.52 23.04
C TYR A 370 3.00 -8.93 23.62
N ILE A 371 4.22 -9.44 23.69
CA ILE A 371 4.55 -10.73 24.26
C ILE A 371 5.13 -10.46 25.65
N VAL A 372 4.39 -10.88 26.67
CA VAL A 372 4.65 -10.56 28.08
C VAL A 372 4.71 -11.84 28.90
N GLY A 373 5.47 -11.84 29.99
CA GLY A 373 5.47 -12.98 30.92
C GLY A 373 4.17 -13.03 31.73
N ASP A 374 3.79 -11.86 32.23
CA ASP A 374 2.54 -11.57 32.96
C ASP A 374 2.04 -10.20 32.45
N ASP A 375 0.76 -10.06 32.13
CA ASP A 375 0.20 -8.81 31.62
C ASP A 375 0.21 -7.69 32.68
N GLN A 376 0.23 -8.03 33.97
CA GLN A 376 0.33 -7.10 35.09
C GLN A 376 1.69 -6.40 35.18
N ASP A 377 2.69 -6.88 34.44
CA ASP A 377 3.99 -6.23 34.33
C ASP A 377 3.98 -5.05 33.36
N LEU A 378 3.00 -4.99 32.45
CA LEU A 378 2.81 -3.81 31.61
C LEU A 378 2.38 -2.60 32.46
N PRO A 379 2.80 -1.38 32.08
CA PRO A 379 2.24 -0.16 32.68
C PRO A 379 0.71 -0.14 32.56
N PHE A 380 0.03 0.44 33.55
CA PHE A 380 -1.44 0.45 33.67
C PHE A 380 -2.20 0.69 32.34
N LEU A 381 -1.81 1.71 31.55
CA LEU A 381 -2.48 2.02 30.28
C LEU A 381 -2.30 0.96 29.18
N MET A 382 -1.22 0.18 29.25
CA MET A 382 -0.90 -0.85 28.25
C MET A 382 -1.58 -2.20 28.54
N GLN A 383 -1.98 -2.45 29.80
CA GLN A 383 -2.69 -3.67 30.20
C GLN A 383 -4.01 -3.82 29.43
N GLU A 384 -4.74 -2.72 29.26
CA GLU A 384 -6.03 -2.70 28.55
C GLU A 384 -5.92 -2.31 27.06
N ALA A 385 -4.70 -2.24 26.51
CA ALA A 385 -4.49 -1.79 25.14
C ALA A 385 -5.21 -2.68 24.10
N SER A 386 -5.32 -3.98 24.36
CA SER A 386 -6.03 -4.92 23.47
C SER A 386 -7.54 -4.65 23.40
N GLN A 387 -8.13 -4.06 24.45
CA GLN A 387 -9.55 -3.73 24.53
C GLN A 387 -9.85 -2.30 24.05
N ALA A 388 -8.92 -1.36 24.29
CA ALA A 388 -9.14 0.06 24.05
C ALA A 388 -9.08 0.49 22.57
N PHE A 389 -8.35 -0.24 21.72
CA PHE A 389 -8.17 0.13 20.32
C PHE A 389 -9.11 -0.65 19.39
N VAL A 390 -9.87 0.09 18.58
CA VAL A 390 -10.72 -0.44 17.50
C VAL A 390 -9.88 -1.33 16.56
N GLU A 391 -10.46 -2.41 16.04
CA GLU A 391 -9.83 -3.39 15.12
C GLU A 391 -8.64 -4.17 15.71
N ARG A 392 -8.60 -4.42 17.04
CA ARG A 392 -7.57 -5.25 17.71
C ARG A 392 -6.14 -4.92 17.24
N ARG A 393 -5.86 -3.62 17.09
CA ARG A 393 -4.57 -3.12 16.61
C ARG A 393 -3.41 -3.55 17.49
N VAL A 394 -3.69 -3.80 18.77
CA VAL A 394 -2.78 -4.43 19.73
C VAL A 394 -3.36 -5.77 20.16
N ARG A 395 -2.53 -6.81 20.18
CA ARG A 395 -2.82 -8.09 20.81
C ARG A 395 -1.80 -8.34 21.90
N ILE A 396 -2.23 -8.94 23.01
CA ILE A 396 -1.34 -9.29 24.12
C ILE A 396 -1.29 -10.81 24.21
N PHE A 397 -0.08 -11.37 24.21
CA PHE A 397 0.21 -12.77 24.41
C PHE A 397 0.96 -12.93 25.72
N GLU A 398 0.31 -13.57 26.69
CA GLU A 398 0.94 -13.99 27.93
C GLU A 398 1.70 -15.31 27.69
N CYS A 399 3.00 -15.28 27.91
CA CYS A 399 3.95 -16.36 27.62
C CYS A 399 5.02 -16.35 28.73
N PRO A 400 4.86 -17.19 29.78
CA PRO A 400 5.70 -17.12 30.98
C PRO A 400 7.16 -17.55 30.76
N ASP A 401 7.46 -18.20 29.63
CA ASP A 401 8.79 -18.73 29.34
C ASP A 401 9.11 -18.73 27.83
N ARG A 402 10.37 -19.00 27.49
CA ARG A 402 10.82 -19.08 26.09
C ARG A 402 10.01 -20.09 25.27
N ALA A 403 9.65 -21.25 25.83
CA ALA A 403 8.99 -22.31 25.09
C ALA A 403 7.59 -21.87 24.63
N SER A 404 6.80 -21.30 25.55
CA SER A 404 5.46 -20.78 25.27
C SER A 404 5.47 -19.65 24.24
N VAL A 405 6.49 -18.78 24.24
CA VAL A 405 6.65 -17.75 23.20
C VAL A 405 6.80 -18.38 21.81
N LEU A 406 7.72 -19.34 21.67
CA LEU A 406 8.00 -19.97 20.37
C LEU A 406 6.83 -20.82 19.88
N GLU A 407 6.15 -21.53 20.79
CA GLU A 407 4.94 -22.29 20.49
C GLU A 407 3.83 -21.36 19.98
N ARG A 408 3.59 -20.25 20.69
CA ARG A 408 2.55 -19.27 20.31
C ARG A 408 2.81 -18.70 18.91
N LEU A 409 4.02 -18.24 18.63
CA LEU A 409 4.39 -17.70 17.31
C LEU A 409 4.23 -18.75 16.21
N THR A 410 4.64 -19.99 16.48
CA THR A 410 4.53 -21.11 15.53
C THR A 410 3.08 -21.46 15.24
N ALA A 411 2.21 -21.45 16.26
CA ALA A 411 0.80 -21.77 16.13
C ALA A 411 0.05 -20.79 15.19
N TYR A 412 0.36 -19.50 15.26
CA TYR A 412 -0.23 -18.50 14.36
C TYR A 412 0.41 -18.50 12.96
N GLY A 413 1.71 -18.79 12.87
CA GLY A 413 2.41 -18.86 11.58
C GLY A 413 2.21 -17.58 10.75
N PRO A 414 1.85 -17.68 9.46
CA PRO A 414 1.61 -16.52 8.58
C PRO A 414 0.48 -15.58 9.03
N GLU A 415 -0.46 -16.07 9.85
CA GLU A 415 -1.65 -15.32 10.29
C GLU A 415 -1.40 -14.51 11.57
N LEU A 416 -0.14 -14.42 12.03
CA LEU A 416 0.23 -13.74 13.29
C LEU A 416 -0.34 -12.32 13.44
N PHE A 417 -0.32 -11.52 12.37
CA PHE A 417 -0.88 -10.16 12.37
C PHE A 417 -2.24 -10.04 11.65
N ASP A 418 -2.87 -11.17 11.33
CA ASP A 418 -4.23 -11.16 10.81
C ASP A 418 -5.24 -10.87 11.94
N ALA A 419 -6.14 -9.93 11.68
CA ALA A 419 -7.17 -9.53 12.64
C ALA A 419 -8.31 -10.56 12.74
N SER A 420 -8.49 -11.40 11.72
CA SER A 420 -9.51 -12.47 11.68
C SER A 420 -9.11 -13.79 12.33
N ALA A 421 -7.81 -14.03 12.58
CA ALA A 421 -7.29 -15.32 13.00
C ALA A 421 -7.47 -15.62 14.52
N ALA A 422 -8.64 -15.33 15.08
CA ALA A 422 -8.92 -15.52 16.51
C ALA A 422 -9.70 -16.81 16.80
#